data_AF-A0A498P396-F1
#
_entry.id   AF-A0A498P396-F1
#
_cell.length_a   1.000
_cell.length_b   1.000
_cell.length_c   1.000
_cell.angle_alpha   90.00
_cell.angle_beta   90.00
_cell.angle_gamma   90.00
#
_symmetry.space_group_name_H-M   'P 1'
#
loop_
_entity.id
_entity.type
_entity.pdbx_description
1 polymer ?
#
loop_
_entity_poly.entity_id
_entity_poly.type
_entity_poly.pdbx_seq_one_letter_code
_entity_poly.pdbx_strand_id
1 'polypeptide(L)'
;MNWSDIFYPGNPERREKLIRKNQELLNLMENNFRATNKLTETLKKHLGWSFSPITLNEKATVKENCDVIIECICEIQAEVEKIDMQLKEKLEPTLYEKLRNENLSVNDYQIFRKAVYDVCGVGGSASIVAVNWLIKNRTILTNITSSFAKFATGLAAGVALGVVFMGIDMIVGAILGSIERNELEKALKEYDEALKEFKPASVKYQDSITEVRKRIEMSEQNIR
;
A
#
# COMPACT_ATOMS: atom_id res chain seq x y z
N MET A 1 -2.93 2.60 40.12
CA MET A 1 -2.79 4.08 40.07
C MET A 1 -1.32 4.39 40.28
N ASN A 2 -0.62 4.90 39.25
CA ASN A 2 0.82 5.16 39.31
C ASN A 2 1.07 6.54 39.95
N TRP A 3 2.07 6.67 40.83
CA TRP A 3 2.42 7.93 41.48
C TRP A 3 2.77 9.04 40.48
N SER A 4 3.33 8.69 39.31
CA SER A 4 3.57 9.63 38.21
C SER A 4 2.31 10.33 37.72
N ASP A 5 1.17 9.62 37.71
CA ASP A 5 -0.07 10.13 37.12
C ASP A 5 -0.75 11.14 38.04
N ILE A 6 -0.43 11.09 39.34
CA ILE A 6 -0.87 12.05 40.36
C ILE A 6 -0.06 13.35 40.26
N PHE A 7 1.24 13.26 39.98
CA PHE A 7 2.13 14.43 39.87
C PHE A 7 2.12 15.09 38.48
N TYR A 8 1.65 14.41 37.44
CA TYR A 8 1.60 14.92 36.07
C TYR A 8 0.21 14.73 35.43
N PRO A 9 -0.80 15.53 35.82
CA PRO A 9 -2.15 15.43 35.26
C PRO A 9 -2.13 15.68 33.74
N GLY A 10 -2.61 14.69 32.98
CA GLY A 10 -2.68 14.71 31.51
C GLY A 10 -1.64 13.86 30.79
N ASN A 11 -0.63 13.30 31.46
CA ASN A 11 0.25 12.29 30.85
C ASN A 11 -0.50 10.98 30.54
N PRO A 12 -1.42 10.48 31.39
CA PRO A 12 -2.23 9.30 31.06
C PRO A 12 -3.00 9.44 29.74
N GLU A 13 -3.65 10.58 29.52
CA GLU A 13 -4.40 10.84 28.28
C GLU A 13 -3.47 10.92 27.05
N ARG A 14 -2.29 11.52 27.19
CA ARG A 14 -1.28 11.57 26.11
C ARG A 14 -0.75 10.18 25.76
N ARG A 15 -0.48 9.33 26.76
CA ARG A 15 -0.09 7.92 26.55
C ARG A 15 -1.19 7.17 25.80
N GLU A 16 -2.45 7.30 26.23
CA GLU A 16 -3.58 6.65 25.54
C GLU A 16 -3.72 7.13 24.08
N LYS A 17 -3.58 8.43 23.82
CA LYS A 17 -3.58 8.98 22.45
C LYS A 17 -2.45 8.39 21.62
N LEU A 18 -1.25 8.25 22.18
CA LEU A 18 -0.08 7.69 21.50
C LEU A 18 -0.32 6.22 21.16
N ILE A 19 -0.85 5.45 22.12
CA ILE A 19 -1.22 4.04 21.95
C ILE A 19 -2.19 3.87 20.78
N ARG A 20 -3.25 4.69 20.75
CA ARG A 20 -4.26 4.63 19.68
C ARG A 20 -3.65 4.94 18.31
N LYS A 21 -2.74 5.92 18.22
CA LYS A 21 -2.04 6.26 16.96
C LYS A 21 -1.10 5.13 16.52
N ASN A 22 -0.39 4.50 17.46
CA ASN A 22 0.44 3.33 17.16
C ASN A 22 -0.40 2.18 16.59
N GLN A 23 -1.53 1.87 17.22
CA GLN A 23 -2.42 0.82 16.73
C GLN A 23 -3.01 1.15 15.36
N GLU A 24 -3.40 2.41 15.13
CA GLU A 24 -3.89 2.86 13.82
C GLU A 24 -2.86 2.64 12.72
N LEU A 25 -1.61 3.00 12.99
CA LEU A 25 -0.50 2.80 12.06
C LEU A 25 -0.26 1.31 11.77
N LEU A 26 -0.18 0.46 12.81
CA LEU A 26 0.01 -0.98 12.68
C LEU A 26 -1.08 -1.61 11.82
N ASN A 27 -2.35 -1.26 12.08
CA ASN A 27 -3.48 -1.74 11.29
C ASN A 27 -3.37 -1.32 9.82
N LEU A 28 -2.95 -0.08 9.54
CA LEU A 28 -2.74 0.39 8.16
C LEU A 28 -1.63 -0.39 7.46
N MET A 29 -0.52 -0.70 8.14
CA MET A 29 0.56 -1.52 7.59
C MET A 29 0.10 -2.94 7.29
N GLU A 30 -0.52 -3.61 8.27
CA GLU A 30 -1.02 -4.99 8.11
C GLU A 30 -2.03 -5.07 6.95
N ASN A 31 -2.94 -4.10 6.87
CA ASN A 31 -3.91 -4.04 5.79
C ASN A 31 -3.27 -3.85 4.42
N ASN A 32 -2.20 -3.04 4.32
CA ASN A 32 -1.44 -2.85 3.09
C ASN A 32 -0.73 -4.13 2.66
N PHE A 33 -0.02 -4.81 3.57
CA PHE A 33 0.62 -6.11 3.28
C PHE A 33 -0.40 -7.12 2.73
N ARG A 34 -1.56 -7.22 3.40
CA ARG A 34 -2.65 -8.09 2.97
C ARG A 34 -3.22 -7.68 1.60
N ALA A 35 -3.38 -6.39 1.35
CA ALA A 35 -3.85 -5.89 0.06
C ALA A 35 -2.85 -6.19 -1.06
N THR A 36 -1.54 -5.98 -0.83
CA THR A 36 -0.48 -6.31 -1.78
C THR A 36 -0.48 -7.81 -2.10
N ASN A 37 -0.54 -8.69 -1.10
CA ASN A 37 -0.63 -10.13 -1.34
C ASN A 37 -1.88 -10.52 -2.17
N LYS A 38 -3.04 -9.93 -1.87
CA LYS A 38 -4.27 -10.13 -2.65
C LYS A 38 -4.11 -9.65 -4.10
N LEU A 39 -3.39 -8.56 -4.32
CA LEU A 39 -3.06 -8.09 -5.66
C LEU A 39 -2.13 -9.09 -6.35
N THR A 40 -1.02 -9.51 -5.73
CA THR A 40 -0.08 -10.47 -6.33
C THR A 40 -0.73 -11.81 -6.66
N GLU A 41 -1.64 -12.31 -5.82
CA GLU A 41 -2.43 -13.51 -6.11
C GLU A 41 -3.31 -13.34 -7.36
N THR A 42 -3.92 -12.16 -7.50
CA THR A 42 -4.76 -11.80 -8.64
C THR A 42 -3.92 -11.71 -9.91
N LEU A 43 -2.74 -11.09 -9.85
CA LEU A 43 -1.79 -10.99 -10.96
C LEU A 43 -1.26 -12.37 -11.36
N LYS A 44 -0.97 -13.25 -10.39
CA LYS A 44 -0.59 -14.64 -10.66
C LYS A 44 -1.70 -15.41 -11.38
N LYS A 45 -2.93 -15.33 -10.87
CA LYS A 45 -4.07 -16.05 -11.45
C LYS A 45 -4.38 -15.59 -12.88
N HIS A 46 -4.33 -14.29 -13.14
CA HIS A 46 -4.86 -13.73 -14.38
C HIS A 46 -3.81 -13.32 -15.41
N LEU A 47 -2.57 -13.10 -14.99
CA LEU A 47 -1.43 -12.70 -15.83
C LEU A 47 -0.25 -13.67 -15.76
N GLY A 48 -0.31 -14.70 -14.90
CA GLY A 48 0.81 -15.62 -14.69
C GLY A 48 1.99 -15.01 -13.94
N TRP A 49 1.86 -13.78 -13.44
CA TRP A 49 2.92 -13.05 -12.75
C TRP A 49 3.07 -13.53 -11.31
N SER A 50 4.23 -14.08 -10.98
CA SER A 50 4.50 -14.57 -9.63
C SER A 50 5.43 -13.61 -8.91
N PHE A 51 4.98 -13.16 -7.74
CA PHE A 51 5.76 -12.36 -6.80
C PHE A 51 5.89 -13.14 -5.49
N SER A 52 6.95 -12.88 -4.74
CA SER A 52 7.13 -13.48 -3.41
C SER A 52 6.05 -12.94 -2.46
N PRO A 53 5.31 -13.80 -1.73
CA PRO A 53 4.38 -13.33 -0.70
C PRO A 53 5.14 -12.56 0.37
N ILE A 54 4.61 -11.40 0.77
CA ILE A 54 5.19 -10.58 1.83
C ILE A 54 4.44 -10.79 3.14
N THR A 55 5.13 -10.71 4.27
CA THR A 55 4.50 -10.82 5.60
C THR A 55 5.06 -9.73 6.51
N LEU A 56 4.16 -9.10 7.26
CA LEU A 56 4.55 -8.13 8.29
C LEU A 56 5.29 -8.88 9.40
N ASN A 57 6.53 -8.49 9.67
CA ASN A 57 7.36 -9.09 10.70
C ASN A 57 7.39 -8.20 11.95
N GLU A 58 6.66 -8.60 12.98
CA GLU A 58 6.60 -7.89 14.27
C GLU A 58 7.95 -7.83 15.00
N LYS A 59 8.90 -8.70 14.64
CA LYS A 59 10.26 -8.68 15.21
C LYS A 59 11.22 -7.80 14.42
N ALA A 60 10.83 -7.39 13.21
CA ALA A 60 11.62 -6.48 12.40
C ALA A 60 11.31 -5.04 12.76
N THR A 61 12.25 -4.15 12.46
CA THR A 61 12.03 -2.72 12.54
C THR A 61 10.94 -2.30 11.56
N VAL A 62 10.35 -1.14 11.82
CA VAL A 62 9.36 -0.57 10.92
C VAL A 62 9.96 -0.30 9.54
N LYS A 63 11.20 0.18 9.49
CA LYS A 63 11.92 0.43 8.24
C LYS A 63 12.05 -0.86 7.43
N GLU A 64 12.49 -1.96 8.04
CA GLU A 64 12.60 -3.26 7.35
C GLU A 64 11.25 -3.71 6.80
N ASN A 65 10.17 -3.55 7.57
CA ASN A 65 8.82 -3.84 7.08
C ASN A 65 8.42 -2.91 5.91
N CYS A 66 8.76 -1.62 5.96
CA CYS A 66 8.53 -0.70 4.84
C CYS A 66 9.33 -1.12 3.60
N ASP A 67 10.60 -1.48 3.77
CA ASP A 67 11.47 -1.89 2.67
C ASP A 67 10.92 -3.13 1.96
N VAL A 68 10.45 -4.13 2.72
CA VAL A 68 9.82 -5.35 2.16
C VAL A 68 8.61 -5.05 1.27
N ILE A 69 7.69 -4.21 1.72
CA ILE A 69 6.50 -3.88 0.92
C ILE A 69 6.85 -2.95 -0.25
N ILE A 70 7.80 -2.03 -0.08
CA ILE A 70 8.30 -1.17 -1.16
C ILE A 70 8.90 -2.02 -2.27
N GLU A 71 9.77 -2.97 -1.93
CA GLU A 71 10.42 -3.86 -2.89
C GLU A 71 9.39 -4.62 -3.73
N CYS A 72 8.41 -5.24 -3.09
CA CYS A 72 7.33 -5.95 -3.77
C CYS A 72 6.51 -5.02 -4.70
N ILE A 73 6.17 -3.81 -4.26
CA ILE A 73 5.43 -2.85 -5.10
C ILE A 73 6.30 -2.39 -6.28
N CYS A 74 7.61 -2.19 -6.08
CA CYS A 74 8.53 -1.83 -7.16
C CYS A 74 8.67 -2.95 -8.20
N GLU A 75 8.70 -4.22 -7.80
CA GLU A 75 8.65 -5.36 -8.73
C GLU A 75 7.37 -5.33 -9.57
N ILE A 76 6.21 -5.09 -8.95
CA ILE A 76 4.94 -4.93 -9.66
C ILE A 76 5.03 -3.75 -10.64
N GLN A 77 5.55 -2.61 -10.22
CA GLN A 77 5.70 -1.42 -11.08
C GLN A 77 6.60 -1.69 -12.29
N ALA A 78 7.69 -2.44 -12.13
CA ALA A 78 8.60 -2.79 -13.23
C ALA A 78 7.89 -3.64 -14.31
N GLU A 79 7.11 -4.65 -13.92
CA GLU A 79 6.32 -5.43 -14.86
C GLU A 79 5.22 -4.59 -15.54
N VAL A 80 4.60 -3.68 -14.80
CA VAL A 80 3.62 -2.73 -15.34
C VAL A 80 4.26 -1.78 -16.36
N GLU A 81 5.47 -1.28 -16.11
CA GLU A 81 6.21 -0.43 -17.04
C GLU A 81 6.57 -1.16 -18.33
N LYS A 82 7.07 -2.39 -18.22
CA LYS A 82 7.36 -3.26 -19.36
C LYS A 82 6.12 -3.48 -20.23
N ILE A 83 4.98 -3.82 -19.62
CA ILE A 83 3.71 -3.98 -20.35
C ILE A 83 3.26 -2.68 -21.01
N ASP A 84 3.36 -1.53 -20.33
CA ASP A 84 2.99 -0.23 -20.92
C ASP A 84 3.67 -0.02 -22.25
N MET A 85 4.99 -0.26 -22.25
CA MET A 85 5.86 0.03 -23.37
C MET A 85 5.51 -0.88 -24.53
N GLN A 86 5.37 -2.18 -24.25
CA GLN A 86 5.01 -3.17 -25.27
C GLN A 86 3.60 -2.95 -25.84
N LEU A 87 2.65 -2.51 -25.01
CA LEU A 87 1.31 -2.15 -25.49
C LEU A 87 1.32 -0.86 -26.33
N LYS A 88 2.09 0.15 -25.94
CA LYS A 88 2.27 1.38 -26.75
C LYS A 88 2.88 1.09 -28.11
N GLU A 89 3.79 0.13 -28.20
CA GLU A 89 4.41 -0.27 -29.48
C GLU A 89 3.44 -1.06 -30.37
N LYS A 90 2.55 -1.85 -29.77
CA LYS A 90 1.61 -2.72 -30.52
C LYS A 90 0.30 -2.05 -30.88
N LEU A 91 -0.13 -1.03 -30.13
CA LEU A 91 -1.40 -0.35 -30.33
C LEU A 91 -1.18 0.99 -31.03
N GLU A 92 -2.07 1.33 -31.96
CA GLU A 92 -2.10 2.69 -32.50
C GLU A 92 -2.35 3.71 -31.36
N PRO A 93 -1.76 4.92 -31.44
CA PRO A 93 -1.86 5.90 -30.35
C PRO A 93 -3.30 6.22 -29.93
N THR A 94 -4.23 6.28 -30.87
CA THR A 94 -5.66 6.52 -30.62
C THR A 94 -6.33 5.37 -29.87
N LEU A 95 -5.96 4.12 -30.18
CA LEU A 95 -6.46 2.93 -29.49
C LEU A 95 -5.86 2.80 -28.08
N TYR A 96 -4.58 3.13 -27.94
CA TYR A 96 -3.92 3.17 -26.63
C TYR A 96 -4.56 4.22 -25.70
N GLU A 97 -4.93 5.39 -26.21
CA GLU A 97 -5.67 6.40 -25.46
C GLU A 97 -7.08 5.92 -25.07
N LYS A 98 -7.81 5.25 -25.97
CA LYS A 98 -9.14 4.69 -25.66
C LYS A 98 -9.09 3.66 -24.52
N LEU A 99 -8.03 2.85 -24.47
CA LEU A 99 -7.80 1.90 -23.39
C LEU A 99 -7.73 2.61 -22.04
N ARG A 100 -6.89 3.64 -21.92
CA ARG A 100 -6.74 4.42 -20.67
C ARG A 100 -8.04 5.08 -20.22
N ASN A 101 -8.88 5.46 -21.17
CA ASN A 101 -10.13 6.18 -20.93
C ASN A 101 -11.35 5.25 -20.79
N GLU A 102 -11.19 3.92 -20.80
CA GLU A 102 -12.28 2.93 -20.72
C GLU A 102 -13.36 3.12 -21.81
N ASN A 103 -13.03 3.76 -22.93
CA ASN A 103 -13.95 4.04 -24.03
C ASN A 103 -13.70 3.10 -25.22
N LEU A 104 -13.87 1.79 -24.97
CA LEU A 104 -13.61 0.74 -25.95
C LEU A 104 -14.92 0.31 -26.63
N SER A 105 -14.97 0.41 -27.96
CA SER A 105 -15.99 -0.29 -28.73
C SER A 105 -15.73 -1.81 -28.74
N VAL A 106 -16.71 -2.60 -29.17
CA VAL A 106 -16.55 -4.07 -29.32
C VAL A 106 -15.37 -4.42 -30.24
N ASN A 107 -15.15 -3.64 -31.30
CA ASN A 107 -14.00 -3.84 -32.19
C ASN A 107 -12.68 -3.46 -31.53
N ASP A 108 -12.64 -2.35 -30.78
CA ASP A 108 -11.45 -1.94 -30.03
C ASP A 108 -11.07 -3.02 -28.99
N TYR A 109 -12.06 -3.68 -28.38
CA TYR A 109 -11.85 -4.76 -27.42
C TYR A 109 -11.12 -5.97 -28.01
N GLN A 110 -11.45 -6.38 -29.25
CA GLN A 110 -10.77 -7.52 -29.89
C GLN A 110 -9.31 -7.21 -30.22
N ILE A 111 -9.04 -5.97 -30.67
CA ILE A 111 -7.68 -5.51 -30.93
C ILE A 111 -6.89 -5.47 -29.62
N PHE A 112 -7.49 -4.95 -28.54
CA PHE A 112 -6.86 -4.91 -27.23
C PHE A 112 -6.60 -6.31 -26.69
N ARG A 113 -7.58 -7.22 -26.78
CA ARG A 113 -7.44 -8.61 -26.38
C ARG A 113 -6.24 -9.28 -27.04
N LYS A 114 -6.09 -9.08 -28.35
CA LYS A 114 -4.94 -9.58 -29.11
C LYS A 114 -3.63 -8.97 -28.62
N ALA A 115 -3.58 -7.66 -28.43
CA ALA A 115 -2.39 -6.99 -27.93
C ALA A 115 -1.98 -7.46 -26.52
N VAL A 116 -2.94 -7.63 -25.61
CA VAL A 116 -2.68 -8.17 -24.26
C VAL A 116 -2.21 -9.62 -24.34
N TYR A 117 -2.81 -10.45 -25.21
CA TYR A 117 -2.35 -11.82 -25.43
C TYR A 117 -0.90 -11.85 -25.94
N ASP A 118 -0.57 -11.02 -26.92
CA ASP A 118 0.78 -10.97 -27.49
C ASP A 118 1.84 -10.50 -26.47
N VAL A 119 1.44 -9.69 -25.49
CA VAL A 119 2.33 -9.11 -24.47
C VAL A 119 2.44 -10.00 -23.22
N CYS A 120 1.31 -10.56 -22.77
CA CYS A 120 1.19 -11.24 -21.49
C CYS A 120 1.07 -12.76 -21.63
N GLY A 121 0.86 -13.28 -22.85
CA GLY A 121 0.52 -14.69 -23.09
C GLY A 121 -0.91 -15.07 -22.66
N VAL A 122 -1.69 -14.12 -22.16
CA VAL A 122 -3.06 -14.31 -21.67
C VAL A 122 -4.00 -13.27 -22.28
N GLY A 123 -5.20 -13.67 -22.65
CA GLY A 123 -6.15 -12.80 -23.38
C GLY A 123 -7.59 -12.93 -22.88
N GLY A 124 -7.79 -13.28 -21.61
CA GLY A 124 -9.12 -13.32 -21.01
C GLY A 124 -9.64 -11.93 -20.64
N SER A 125 -10.95 -11.79 -20.43
CA SER A 125 -11.55 -10.55 -19.94
C SER A 125 -10.94 -10.07 -18.63
N ALA A 126 -10.70 -11.00 -17.70
CA ALA A 126 -10.02 -10.76 -16.44
C ALA A 126 -8.60 -10.18 -16.63
N SER A 127 -7.82 -10.74 -17.55
CA SER A 127 -6.46 -10.28 -17.86
C SER A 127 -6.47 -8.84 -18.42
N ILE A 128 -7.43 -8.56 -19.30
CA ILE A 128 -7.67 -7.23 -19.88
C ILE A 128 -7.99 -6.20 -18.79
N VAL A 129 -8.92 -6.53 -17.89
CA VAL A 129 -9.30 -5.66 -16.77
C VAL A 129 -8.11 -5.42 -15.85
N ALA A 130 -7.34 -6.46 -15.52
CA ALA A 130 -6.16 -6.34 -14.67
C ALA A 130 -5.09 -5.41 -15.28
N VAL A 131 -4.73 -5.63 -16.54
CA VAL A 131 -3.73 -4.82 -17.26
C VAL A 131 -4.17 -3.36 -17.36
N ASN A 132 -5.43 -3.12 -17.75
CA ASN A 132 -5.94 -1.75 -17.85
C ASN A 132 -5.90 -1.03 -16.50
N TRP A 133 -6.33 -1.71 -15.42
CA TRP A 133 -6.28 -1.14 -14.08
C TRP A 133 -4.84 -0.80 -13.67
N LEU A 134 -3.87 -1.69 -13.90
CA LEU A 134 -2.47 -1.45 -13.54
C LEU A 134 -1.90 -0.21 -14.26
N ILE A 135 -2.17 -0.08 -15.56
CA ILE A 135 -1.69 1.05 -16.37
C ILE A 135 -2.29 2.37 -15.88
N LYS A 136 -3.59 2.37 -15.56
CA LYS A 136 -4.32 3.56 -15.09
C LYS A 136 -3.95 3.95 -13.66
N ASN A 137 -3.65 2.97 -12.81
CA ASN A 137 -3.44 3.17 -11.37
C ASN A 137 -1.97 3.18 -10.95
N ARG A 138 -1.02 3.36 -11.89
CA ARG A 138 0.41 3.54 -11.57
C ARG A 138 0.66 4.56 -10.48
N THR A 139 -0.01 5.71 -10.55
CA THR A 139 0.14 6.78 -9.54
C THR A 139 -0.26 6.31 -8.15
N ILE A 140 -1.21 5.36 -8.03
CA ILE A 140 -1.59 4.80 -6.72
C ILE A 140 -0.46 3.96 -6.17
N LEU A 141 0.17 3.10 -6.99
CA LEU A 141 1.37 2.35 -6.62
C LEU A 141 2.51 3.29 -6.21
N THR A 142 2.79 4.32 -7.02
CA THR A 142 3.85 5.31 -6.74
C THR A 142 3.59 6.08 -5.45
N ASN A 143 2.34 6.50 -5.21
CA ASN A 143 1.99 7.25 -4.01
C ASN A 143 2.18 6.41 -2.75
N ILE A 144 1.71 5.16 -2.74
CA ILE A 144 1.87 4.31 -1.55
C ILE A 144 3.34 3.97 -1.29
N THR A 145 4.13 3.70 -2.35
CA THR A 145 5.58 3.49 -2.23
C THR A 145 6.26 4.73 -1.65
N SER A 146 5.92 5.93 -2.13
CA SER A 146 6.45 7.18 -1.59
C SER A 146 6.06 7.39 -0.12
N SER A 147 4.81 7.11 0.24
CA SER A 147 4.35 7.22 1.62
C SER A 147 5.08 6.24 2.54
N PHE A 148 5.30 4.99 2.12
CA PHE A 148 6.13 4.04 2.88
C PHE A 148 7.57 4.50 2.99
N ALA A 149 8.17 5.07 1.93
CA ALA A 149 9.55 5.55 1.97
C ALA A 149 9.72 6.76 2.91
N LYS A 150 8.80 7.72 2.88
CA LYS A 150 8.78 8.84 3.83
C LYS A 150 8.57 8.37 5.27
N PHE A 151 7.75 7.35 5.44
CA PHE A 151 7.51 6.74 6.73
C PHE A 151 8.78 6.02 7.24
N ALA A 152 9.44 5.25 6.37
CA ALA A 152 10.73 4.57 6.59
C ALA A 152 11.81 5.56 7.08
N THR A 153 11.90 6.74 6.48
CA THR A 153 12.89 7.77 6.84
C THR A 153 12.52 8.55 8.10
N GLY A 154 11.23 8.81 8.35
CA GLY A 154 10.75 9.45 9.59
C GLY A 154 11.13 8.69 10.86
N LEU A 155 11.22 7.35 10.77
CA LEU A 155 11.62 6.46 11.85
C LEU A 155 13.07 6.62 12.30
N ALA A 156 13.96 7.01 11.39
CA ALA A 156 15.38 7.19 11.70
C ALA A 156 15.62 8.42 12.59
N ALA A 157 14.63 9.32 12.70
CA ALA A 157 14.73 10.58 13.45
C ALA A 157 13.95 10.59 14.78
N GLY A 158 12.92 9.75 14.92
CA GLY A 158 11.97 9.79 16.04
C GLY A 158 11.97 8.53 16.91
N VAL A 159 12.21 8.69 18.21
CA VAL A 159 12.22 7.59 19.20
C VAL A 159 10.88 6.85 19.19
N ALA A 160 9.76 7.57 19.07
CA ALA A 160 8.42 6.99 19.18
C ALA A 160 7.98 6.19 17.95
N LEU A 161 8.43 6.58 16.76
CA LEU A 161 8.20 5.81 15.55
C LEU A 161 9.14 4.59 15.51
N GLY A 162 10.39 4.72 15.97
CA GLY A 162 11.38 3.62 15.94
C GLY A 162 10.97 2.35 16.69
N VAL A 163 10.05 2.45 17.65
CA VAL A 163 9.60 1.33 18.51
C VAL A 163 8.15 0.86 18.27
N VAL A 164 7.53 1.24 17.15
CA VAL A 164 6.12 0.89 16.79
C VAL A 164 5.78 -0.60 16.98
N PHE A 165 6.74 -1.50 16.68
CA PHE A 165 6.57 -2.96 16.78
C PHE A 165 7.02 -3.57 18.12
N MET A 166 7.63 -2.81 19.02
CA MET A 166 8.16 -3.32 20.30
C MET A 166 7.11 -3.41 21.42
N GLY A 167 5.83 -3.21 21.08
CA GLY A 167 4.73 -3.23 22.03
C GLY A 167 4.51 -1.90 22.74
N ILE A 168 3.25 -1.61 23.05
CA ILE A 168 2.77 -0.35 23.64
C ILE A 168 3.51 0.02 24.93
N ASP A 169 3.75 -0.96 25.81
CA ASP A 169 4.37 -0.72 27.11
C ASP A 169 5.83 -0.26 26.97
N MET A 170 6.52 -0.68 25.91
CA MET A 170 7.90 -0.28 25.64
C MET A 170 7.97 1.16 25.09
N ILE A 171 7.01 1.55 24.25
CA ILE A 171 6.85 2.94 23.78
C ILE A 171 6.64 3.87 24.96
N VAL A 172 5.69 3.51 25.84
CA VAL A 172 5.39 4.30 27.04
C VAL A 172 6.61 4.34 27.96
N GLY A 173 7.24 3.18 28.23
CA GLY A 173 8.40 3.05 29.11
C GLY A 173 9.62 3.86 28.67
N ALA A 174 9.89 3.94 27.36
CA ALA A 174 10.98 4.75 26.81
C ALA A 174 10.78 6.27 27.00
N ILE A 175 9.54 6.70 27.24
CA ILE A 175 9.15 8.11 27.34
C ILE A 175 9.02 8.58 28.82
N LEU A 176 9.07 7.66 29.80
CA LEU A 176 8.84 7.99 31.23
C LEU A 176 10.01 8.79 31.87
N GLY A 177 9.67 9.82 32.66
CA GLY A 177 10.63 10.62 33.45
C GLY A 177 10.14 12.04 33.77
N SER A 178 11.00 12.89 34.34
CA SER A 178 10.67 14.32 34.63
C SER A 178 10.49 15.19 33.37
N ILE A 179 10.78 14.64 32.18
CA ILE A 179 10.68 15.27 30.85
C ILE A 179 9.52 14.65 30.04
N GLU A 180 8.79 13.68 30.61
CA GLU A 180 7.79 12.84 29.94
C GLU A 180 6.78 13.62 29.10
N ARG A 181 6.27 14.74 29.61
CA ARG A 181 5.27 15.53 28.88
C ARG A 181 5.77 15.98 27.51
N ASN A 182 7.00 16.48 27.43
CA ASN A 182 7.56 17.02 26.19
C ASN A 182 7.83 15.91 25.18
N GLU A 183 8.31 14.76 25.65
CA GLU A 183 8.54 13.58 24.82
C GLU A 183 7.23 12.98 24.30
N LEU A 184 6.17 12.91 25.13
CA LEU A 184 4.84 12.49 24.68
C LEU A 184 4.24 13.45 23.65
N GLU A 185 4.38 14.77 23.86
CA GLU A 185 3.88 15.78 22.90
C GLU A 185 4.65 15.70 21.57
N LYS A 186 5.98 15.52 21.62
CA LYS A 186 6.81 15.32 20.44
C LYS A 186 6.42 14.04 19.69
N ALA A 187 6.28 12.92 20.40
CA ALA A 187 5.85 11.64 19.84
C ALA A 187 4.48 11.76 19.14
N LEU A 188 3.50 12.36 19.81
CA LEU A 188 2.16 12.56 19.22
C LEU A 188 2.23 13.36 17.92
N LYS A 189 3.07 14.41 17.87
CA LYS A 189 3.29 15.22 16.67
C LYS A 189 3.94 14.39 15.55
N GLU A 190 4.95 13.58 15.85
CA GLU A 190 5.58 12.67 14.87
C GLU A 190 4.55 11.70 14.26
N TYR A 191 3.69 11.09 15.08
CA TYR A 191 2.62 10.23 14.57
C TYR A 191 1.57 10.99 13.75
N ASP A 192 1.19 12.20 14.16
CA ASP A 192 0.25 13.03 13.40
C ASP A 192 0.79 13.39 12.01
N GLU A 193 2.06 13.77 11.93
CA GLU A 193 2.73 14.07 10.67
C GLU A 193 2.83 12.83 9.77
N ALA A 194 3.22 11.69 10.33
CA ALA A 194 3.30 10.43 9.59
C ALA A 194 1.93 9.97 9.06
N LEU A 195 0.91 9.96 9.93
CA LEU A 195 -0.43 9.48 9.57
C LEU A 195 -1.13 10.42 8.58
N LYS A 196 -0.81 11.72 8.58
CA LYS A 196 -1.42 12.71 7.67
C LYS A 196 -1.25 12.33 6.20
N GLU A 197 -0.08 11.84 5.81
CA GLU A 197 0.18 11.40 4.44
C GLU A 197 -0.06 9.90 4.25
N PHE A 198 0.36 9.07 5.22
CA PHE A 198 0.32 7.62 5.07
C PHE A 198 -1.12 7.08 5.04
N LYS A 199 -2.00 7.57 5.92
CA LYS A 199 -3.39 7.10 6.02
C LYS A 199 -4.18 7.24 4.71
N PRO A 200 -4.29 8.42 4.07
CA PRO A 200 -5.05 8.54 2.84
C PRO A 200 -4.45 7.73 1.68
N ALA A 201 -3.11 7.64 1.58
CA ALA A 201 -2.46 6.82 0.57
C ALA A 201 -2.76 5.32 0.78
N SER A 202 -2.66 4.85 2.03
CA SER A 202 -2.94 3.48 2.45
C SER A 202 -4.38 3.07 2.15
N VAL A 203 -5.37 3.88 2.56
CA VAL A 203 -6.79 3.61 2.29
C VAL A 203 -7.06 3.56 0.78
N LYS A 204 -6.58 4.56 0.02
CA LYS A 204 -6.77 4.61 -1.43
C LYS A 204 -6.16 3.39 -2.14
N TYR A 205 -4.98 2.96 -1.71
CA TYR A 205 -4.31 1.76 -2.23
C TYR A 205 -5.16 0.50 -1.99
N GLN A 206 -5.61 0.30 -0.76
CA GLN A 206 -6.44 -0.86 -0.38
C GLN A 206 -7.78 -0.89 -1.13
N ASP A 207 -8.45 0.25 -1.21
CA ASP A 207 -9.75 0.37 -1.90
C ASP A 207 -9.60 0.09 -3.40
N SER A 208 -8.56 0.63 -4.03
CA SER A 208 -8.31 0.44 -5.46
C SER A 208 -8.03 -1.03 -5.80
N ILE A 209 -7.28 -1.74 -4.95
CA ILE A 209 -7.05 -3.19 -5.09
C ILE A 209 -8.34 -3.97 -4.90
N THR A 210 -9.15 -3.59 -3.92
CA THR A 210 -10.45 -4.24 -3.67
C THR A 210 -11.39 -4.07 -4.86
N GLU A 211 -11.43 -2.87 -5.42
CA GLU A 211 -12.26 -2.55 -6.59
C GLU A 211 -11.86 -3.36 -7.82
N VAL A 212 -10.56 -3.41 -8.18
CA VAL A 212 -10.13 -4.17 -9.36
C VAL A 212 -10.41 -5.65 -9.21
N ARG A 213 -10.23 -6.21 -8.01
CA ARG A 213 -10.53 -7.63 -7.75
C ARG A 213 -12.00 -7.93 -7.99
N LYS A 214 -12.91 -7.08 -7.49
CA LYS A 214 -14.36 -7.21 -7.78
C LYS A 214 -14.66 -7.10 -9.27
N ARG A 215 -14.05 -6.14 -9.97
CA ARG A 215 -14.23 -5.98 -11.43
C ARG A 215 -13.77 -7.22 -12.20
N ILE A 216 -12.63 -7.81 -11.81
CA ILE A 216 -12.12 -9.05 -12.38
C ILE A 216 -13.09 -10.20 -12.13
N GLU A 217 -13.55 -10.40 -10.90
CA GLU A 217 -14.52 -11.45 -10.54
C GLU A 217 -15.82 -11.33 -11.37
N MET A 218 -16.37 -10.12 -11.52
CA MET A 218 -17.53 -9.86 -12.37
C MET A 218 -17.27 -10.17 -13.85
N SER A 219 -16.07 -9.84 -14.35
CA SER A 219 -15.69 -10.12 -15.74
C SER A 219 -15.54 -11.60 -16.06
N GLU A 220 -15.35 -12.46 -15.05
CA GLU A 220 -15.36 -13.91 -15.17
C GLU A 220 -16.79 -14.48 -15.17
N GLN A 221 -17.70 -13.87 -14.40
CA GLN A 221 -19.10 -14.32 -14.27
C GLN A 221 -19.91 -14.06 -15.55
N ASN A 222 -19.66 -12.95 -16.24
CA ASN A 222 -20.35 -12.59 -17.49
C ASN A 222 -19.96 -13.49 -18.70
N ILE A 223 -19.08 -14.49 -18.51
CA ILE A 223 -18.68 -15.46 -19.53
C ILE A 223 -19.31 -16.84 -19.29
N ARG A 224 -19.98 -17.05 -18.14
CA ARG A 224 -20.75 -18.28 -17.84
C ARG A 224 -22.22 -18.11 -18.17
#